data_AF-A0A2T2RF89-F1
#
_entry.id   AF-A0A2T2RF89-F1
#
_cell.length_a   1.000
_cell.length_b   1.000
_cell.length_c   1.000
_cell.angle_alpha   90.00
_cell.angle_beta   90.00
_cell.angle_gamma   90.00
#
_symmetry.space_group_name_H-M   'P 1'
#
loop_
_entity.id
_entity.type
_entity.pdbx_description
1 polymer ?
#
loop_
_entity_poly.entity_id
_entity_poly.type
_entity_poly.pdbx_seq_one_letter_code
_entity_poly.pdbx_strand_id
1 'polypeptide(L)'
;MLPPIMADCDPACTPRGTMTRGRWPRPGDRGDARCIAALAWAAMTLLFRKPGWVRRDVGVIRVSGGDRQHYLQQMLSQQVEGLAAGEVADFLFLDAKGVAQTGGRMVIHAEAVLLVVPCETSAAAAETLAARTFLMDAKVADVSEEFALASVRAADPIEQTGARDQPMTAVPHPGDGGDPWPLAGGGMVIRDRSGGLDLLGAEDWVTARLQGLGLPEASDEDWHRWRILNAEPDWPHEVATGRRPQELGLLPTHVHLSKGCYPGQESIAKMYNLGKPRRGLFVLDLDGTVAAGDEVTVEGKTGQITSAAPDHEGSVALALLPLDRATGEVLGNGAVAVGDVAPARPALAGDSLWWMGHDSDTATMRVLCVCLGNICRSPAAAAAIRDEAARAGVAEAVDVDSAGTGSWQLGKPPDARMRRAARAVGLELEGVARVVEGADFETFDLILAMDRGNEADLGQLAPGAAGRGKVRRLRDFEPDADSPDVPDPYLVGNFEEVVDIVRAGAAGVVADLRQRLDAPAG
;
A
#
# COMPACT_ATOMS: atom_id res chain seq x y z
N MET A 1 16.07 -4.40 -46.06
CA MET A 1 17.19 -3.44 -46.15
C MET A 1 17.33 -2.78 -44.80
N LEU A 2 18.33 -3.21 -44.04
CA LEU A 2 18.79 -2.62 -42.77
C LEU A 2 20.26 -2.23 -42.99
N PRO A 3 20.70 -1.01 -42.62
CA PRO A 3 22.11 -0.67 -42.69
C PRO A 3 22.86 -1.12 -41.42
N PRO A 4 24.15 -1.49 -41.55
CA PRO A 4 25.02 -1.95 -40.47
C PRO A 4 25.86 -0.80 -39.87
N ILE A 5 26.53 -1.04 -38.74
CA ILE A 5 27.98 -0.83 -38.50
C ILE A 5 28.26 -1.04 -37.00
N MET A 6 28.77 -2.24 -36.67
CA MET A 6 29.73 -2.48 -35.60
C MET A 6 31.06 -2.76 -36.28
N ALA A 7 32.08 -1.94 -36.02
CA ALA A 7 33.48 -2.28 -36.19
C ALA A 7 34.32 -1.25 -35.42
N ASP A 8 34.92 -1.69 -34.30
CA ASP A 8 36.26 -1.33 -33.81
C ASP A 8 36.33 -1.49 -32.28
N CYS A 9 36.77 -2.67 -31.85
CA CYS A 9 37.38 -2.86 -30.53
C CYS A 9 38.63 -3.73 -30.69
N ASP A 10 39.74 -3.19 -30.17
CA ASP A 10 41.10 -3.72 -30.19
C ASP A 10 41.25 -5.00 -29.32
N PRO A 11 41.85 -6.10 -29.83
CA PRO A 11 41.95 -7.38 -29.13
C PRO A 11 43.10 -7.51 -28.11
N ALA A 12 43.75 -6.43 -27.65
CA ALA A 12 44.97 -6.52 -26.83
C ALA A 12 44.81 -6.52 -25.29
N CYS A 13 43.61 -6.45 -24.70
CA CYS A 13 43.48 -6.30 -23.25
C CYS A 13 42.98 -7.59 -22.55
N THR A 14 43.89 -8.51 -22.24
CA THR A 14 43.64 -9.60 -21.27
C THR A 14 44.30 -9.27 -19.93
N PRO A 15 43.59 -9.31 -18.78
CA PRO A 15 44.25 -9.24 -17.49
C PRO A 15 44.74 -10.63 -17.07
N ARG A 16 46.05 -10.87 -17.24
CA ARG A 16 46.81 -11.77 -16.36
C ARG A 16 47.11 -11.01 -15.08
N GLY A 17 46.76 -11.57 -13.92
CA GLY A 17 47.22 -11.03 -12.64
C GLY A 17 46.45 -11.56 -11.44
N THR A 18 47.03 -12.55 -10.76
CA THR A 18 46.71 -12.92 -9.38
C THR A 18 46.88 -11.71 -8.45
N MET A 19 45.86 -11.35 -7.66
CA MET A 19 46.02 -10.44 -6.53
C MET A 19 45.46 -11.03 -5.23
N THR A 20 46.37 -11.05 -4.26
CA THR A 20 46.29 -11.39 -2.86
C THR A 20 45.47 -10.41 -2.02
N ARG A 21 44.94 -10.89 -0.90
CA ARG A 21 44.24 -10.15 0.17
C ARG A 21 44.86 -8.78 0.50
N GLY A 22 44.03 -7.72 0.58
CA GLY A 22 44.30 -6.55 1.42
C GLY A 22 43.82 -5.19 0.87
N ARG A 23 42.90 -4.55 1.63
CA ARG A 23 42.58 -3.11 1.69
C ARG A 23 41.81 -2.46 0.53
N TRP A 24 40.58 -2.00 0.85
CA TRP A 24 39.80 -1.08 0.02
C TRP A 24 40.34 0.37 0.09
N PRO A 25 40.31 1.14 -1.02
CA PRO A 25 40.67 2.56 -1.03
C PRO A 25 39.56 3.43 -0.41
N ARG A 26 39.93 4.57 0.18
CA ARG A 26 38.99 5.55 0.75
C ARG A 26 38.48 6.52 -0.33
N PRO A 27 37.27 7.10 -0.19
CA PRO A 27 36.69 8.00 -1.19
C PRO A 27 37.50 9.30 -1.30
N GLY A 28 37.99 9.62 -2.50
CA GLY A 28 38.76 10.85 -2.76
C GLY A 28 39.29 11.02 -4.18
N ASP A 29 39.40 9.97 -4.99
CA ASP A 29 39.99 10.09 -6.33
C ASP A 29 38.90 10.17 -7.42
N ARG A 30 38.96 11.26 -8.21
CA ARG A 30 38.10 11.52 -9.36
C ARG A 30 38.66 10.85 -10.63
N GLY A 31 37.77 10.25 -11.42
CA GLY A 31 38.00 9.67 -12.76
C GLY A 31 37.38 8.26 -12.81
N ASP A 32 36.50 7.84 -13.73
CA ASP A 32 36.14 8.29 -15.08
C ASP A 32 34.64 7.99 -15.33
N ALA A 33 33.93 8.98 -15.88
CA ALA A 33 32.47 9.02 -15.97
C ALA A 33 31.87 8.31 -17.20
N ARG A 34 32.41 7.18 -17.68
CA ARG A 34 31.94 6.60 -18.97
C ARG A 34 31.66 5.09 -19.04
N CYS A 35 31.67 4.35 -17.93
CA CYS A 35 31.31 2.92 -17.96
C CYS A 35 30.13 2.50 -17.06
N ILE A 36 29.38 3.43 -16.46
CA ILE A 36 28.20 3.11 -15.62
C ILE A 36 26.88 3.57 -16.27
N ALA A 37 26.89 3.89 -17.58
CA ALA A 37 25.69 4.32 -18.29
C ALA A 37 24.91 3.18 -18.99
N ALA A 38 25.51 1.98 -19.14
CA ALA A 38 24.87 0.85 -19.83
C ALA A 38 24.25 -0.20 -18.88
N LEU A 39 24.61 -0.18 -17.58
CA LEU A 39 24.00 -1.04 -16.56
C LEU A 39 22.90 -0.33 -15.75
N ALA A 40 22.82 1.01 -15.85
CA ALA A 40 21.80 1.81 -15.17
C ALA A 40 20.42 1.78 -15.86
N TRP A 41 20.34 1.37 -17.13
CA TRP A 41 19.07 1.27 -17.85
C TRP A 41 18.30 -0.04 -17.57
N ALA A 42 19.00 -1.09 -17.11
CA ALA A 42 18.39 -2.37 -16.73
C ALA A 42 17.95 -2.44 -15.25
N ALA A 43 18.39 -1.49 -14.41
CA ALA A 43 18.09 -1.47 -12.98
C ALA A 43 16.95 -0.49 -12.60
N MET A 44 16.46 0.34 -13.54
CA MET A 44 15.48 1.39 -13.27
C MET A 44 14.01 0.97 -13.48
N THR A 45 13.73 -0.34 -13.63
CA THR A 45 12.39 -0.93 -13.89
C THR A 45 11.95 -1.95 -12.83
N LEU A 46 12.38 -1.82 -11.57
CA LEU A 46 12.26 -2.89 -10.56
C LEU A 46 11.44 -2.55 -9.32
N LEU A 47 10.28 -1.91 -9.50
CA LEU A 47 9.20 -1.87 -8.48
C LEU A 47 7.92 -2.63 -8.92
N PHE A 48 8.08 -3.58 -9.84
CA PHE A 48 7.16 -4.69 -10.14
C PHE A 48 8.05 -5.88 -10.51
N ARG A 49 8.50 -6.68 -9.54
CA ARG A 49 9.34 -7.84 -9.85
C ARG A 49 8.49 -8.90 -10.55
N LYS A 50 8.65 -8.94 -11.88
CA LYS A 50 8.05 -9.84 -12.89
C LYS A 50 6.53 -9.99 -12.77
N PRO A 51 5.75 -9.50 -13.75
CA PRO A 51 4.34 -9.84 -13.78
C PRO A 51 4.22 -11.36 -13.85
N GLY A 52 3.33 -11.93 -13.05
CA GLY A 52 3.24 -13.37 -12.89
C GLY A 52 2.04 -13.79 -12.07
N TRP A 53 1.87 -15.09 -11.94
CA TRP A 53 0.83 -15.68 -11.13
C TRP A 53 1.39 -16.80 -10.26
N VAL A 54 0.76 -17.07 -9.13
CA VAL A 54 1.08 -18.21 -8.26
C VAL A 54 -0.21 -18.90 -7.86
N ARG A 55 -0.18 -20.24 -7.82
CA ARG A 55 -1.27 -21.03 -7.22
C ARG A 55 -1.14 -20.98 -5.71
N ARG A 56 -2.27 -20.88 -5.03
CA ARG A 56 -2.29 -20.87 -3.56
C ARG A 56 -3.21 -21.94 -3.05
N ASP A 57 -2.70 -22.71 -2.10
CA ASP A 57 -3.51 -23.64 -1.34
C ASP A 57 -4.42 -22.85 -0.38
N VAL A 58 -5.72 -22.90 -0.64
CA VAL A 58 -6.75 -22.23 0.16
C VAL A 58 -7.89 -23.19 0.42
N GLY A 59 -8.60 -22.96 1.52
CA GLY A 59 -9.92 -23.53 1.74
C GLY A 59 -11.01 -22.51 1.47
N VAL A 60 -12.19 -23.00 1.12
CA VAL A 60 -13.37 -22.16 0.83
C VAL A 60 -14.54 -22.64 1.68
N ILE A 61 -15.01 -21.77 2.56
CA ILE A 61 -16.20 -22.03 3.38
C ILE A 61 -17.36 -21.23 2.81
N ARG A 62 -18.43 -21.91 2.44
CA ARG A 62 -19.68 -21.29 1.97
C ARG A 62 -20.63 -21.11 3.14
N VAL A 63 -21.18 -19.90 3.26
CA VAL A 63 -22.28 -19.59 4.18
C VAL A 63 -23.48 -19.09 3.38
N SER A 64 -24.58 -19.86 3.39
CA SER A 64 -25.81 -19.60 2.64
C SER A 64 -27.01 -19.42 3.57
N GLY A 65 -28.18 -19.05 3.03
CA GLY A 65 -29.39 -18.79 3.80
C GLY A 65 -29.71 -17.29 3.98
N GLY A 66 -30.94 -16.97 4.33
CA GLY A 66 -31.43 -15.58 4.45
C GLY A 66 -30.68 -14.76 5.51
N ASP A 67 -30.26 -15.39 6.60
CA ASP A 67 -29.61 -14.73 7.74
C ASP A 67 -28.08 -14.77 7.65
N ARG A 68 -27.50 -15.28 6.55
CA ARG A 68 -26.04 -15.52 6.42
C ARG A 68 -25.15 -14.33 6.79
N GLN A 69 -25.51 -13.11 6.39
CA GLN A 69 -24.72 -11.90 6.71
C GLN A 69 -24.88 -11.53 8.19
N HIS A 70 -26.11 -11.59 8.72
CA HIS A 70 -26.37 -11.33 10.14
C HIS A 70 -25.64 -12.33 11.04
N TYR A 71 -25.66 -13.59 10.66
CA TYR A 71 -24.90 -14.65 11.32
C TYR A 71 -23.39 -14.36 11.31
N LEU A 72 -22.81 -14.07 10.15
CA LEU A 72 -21.38 -13.76 10.03
C LEU A 72 -20.98 -12.45 10.72
N GLN A 73 -21.88 -11.46 10.76
CA GLN A 73 -21.70 -10.23 11.51
C GLN A 73 -21.46 -10.49 13.01
N GLN A 74 -22.01 -11.57 13.56
CA GLN A 74 -21.77 -11.95 14.95
C GLN A 74 -20.53 -12.84 15.14
N MET A 75 -20.08 -13.53 14.09
CA MET A 75 -18.98 -14.50 14.19
C MET A 75 -17.60 -13.91 13.84
N LEU A 76 -17.53 -13.02 12.86
CA LEU A 76 -16.27 -12.50 12.32
C LEU A 76 -15.90 -11.15 12.93
N SER A 77 -14.64 -10.74 12.84
CA SER A 77 -14.19 -9.43 13.34
C SER A 77 -14.53 -8.24 12.43
N GLN A 78 -14.91 -8.49 11.18
CA GLN A 78 -15.17 -7.46 10.16
C GLN A 78 -16.66 -7.20 9.98
N GLN A 79 -17.04 -6.01 9.51
CA GLN A 79 -18.40 -5.66 9.11
C GLN A 79 -18.81 -6.51 7.89
N VAL A 80 -19.95 -7.20 8.02
CA VAL A 80 -20.52 -8.07 6.98
C VAL A 80 -21.90 -7.59 6.56
N GLU A 81 -22.71 -7.14 7.52
CA GLU A 81 -24.03 -6.58 7.24
C GLU A 81 -23.93 -5.30 6.42
N GLY A 82 -24.80 -5.21 5.41
CA GLY A 82 -24.88 -4.06 4.52
C GLY A 82 -23.96 -4.16 3.31
N LEU A 83 -23.07 -5.15 3.26
CA LEU A 83 -22.26 -5.39 2.07
C LEU A 83 -23.11 -5.95 0.92
N ALA A 84 -22.94 -5.37 -0.26
CA ALA A 84 -23.60 -5.74 -1.50
C ALA A 84 -22.87 -6.89 -2.23
N ALA A 85 -23.58 -7.56 -3.13
CA ALA A 85 -22.98 -8.60 -3.97
C ALA A 85 -21.82 -8.02 -4.82
N GLY A 86 -20.69 -8.71 -4.80
CA GLY A 86 -19.45 -8.28 -5.43
C GLY A 86 -18.56 -7.40 -4.52
N GLU A 87 -18.94 -7.12 -3.28
CA GLU A 87 -18.03 -6.53 -2.29
C GLU A 87 -17.20 -7.62 -1.60
N VAL A 88 -16.00 -7.22 -1.15
CA VAL A 88 -15.00 -8.11 -0.57
C VAL A 88 -14.44 -7.45 0.69
N ALA A 89 -14.17 -8.25 1.72
CA ALA A 89 -13.54 -7.74 2.93
C ALA A 89 -12.59 -8.77 3.53
N ASP A 90 -11.50 -8.33 4.15
CA ASP A 90 -10.62 -9.22 4.91
C ASP A 90 -11.15 -9.36 6.34
N PHE A 91 -10.99 -10.52 6.96
CA PHE A 91 -11.56 -10.82 8.27
C PHE A 91 -10.68 -11.73 9.11
N LEU A 92 -10.92 -11.72 10.42
CA LEU A 92 -10.44 -12.73 11.34
C LEU A 92 -11.64 -13.43 12.00
N PHE A 93 -11.49 -14.74 12.21
CA PHE A 93 -12.36 -15.50 13.08
C PHE A 93 -11.61 -15.76 14.38
N LEU A 94 -12.03 -15.11 15.46
CA LEU A 94 -11.30 -15.09 16.73
C LEU A 94 -11.94 -16.02 17.77
N ASP A 95 -11.14 -16.46 18.73
CA ASP A 95 -11.66 -17.02 19.98
C ASP A 95 -12.07 -15.91 20.96
N ALA A 96 -12.65 -16.30 22.11
CA ALA A 96 -13.05 -15.36 23.16
C ALA A 96 -11.87 -14.56 23.75
N LYS A 97 -10.64 -15.06 23.63
CA LYS A 97 -9.43 -14.37 24.08
C LYS A 97 -8.90 -13.41 23.05
N GLY A 98 -9.47 -13.33 21.84
CA GLY A 98 -9.00 -12.48 20.74
C GLY A 98 -7.78 -13.04 20.01
N VAL A 99 -7.63 -14.36 19.97
CA VAL A 99 -6.63 -15.07 19.16
C VAL A 99 -7.29 -15.60 17.90
N ALA A 100 -6.65 -15.42 16.74
CA ALA A 100 -7.19 -15.90 15.47
C ALA A 100 -7.21 -17.43 15.41
N GLN A 101 -8.38 -17.99 15.09
CA GLN A 101 -8.61 -19.40 14.78
C GLN A 101 -8.48 -19.67 13.28
N THR A 102 -8.90 -18.70 12.47
CA THR A 102 -8.60 -18.57 11.04
C THR A 102 -8.72 -17.09 10.66
N GLY A 103 -8.34 -16.76 9.44
CA GLY A 103 -8.46 -15.42 8.87
C GLY A 103 -8.25 -15.46 7.37
N GLY A 104 -8.77 -14.49 6.66
CA GLY A 104 -8.67 -14.47 5.21
C GLY A 104 -9.64 -13.47 4.62
N ARG A 105 -10.21 -13.81 3.47
CA ARG A 105 -11.03 -12.91 2.67
C ARG A 105 -12.44 -13.43 2.53
N MET A 106 -13.42 -12.57 2.75
CA MET A 106 -14.81 -12.86 2.44
C MET A 106 -15.20 -12.23 1.11
N VAL A 107 -15.99 -12.94 0.32
CA VAL A 107 -16.60 -12.47 -0.92
C VAL A 107 -18.11 -12.55 -0.79
N ILE A 108 -18.79 -11.43 -1.00
CA ILE A 108 -20.26 -11.35 -0.93
C ILE A 108 -20.85 -11.74 -2.28
N HIS A 109 -21.58 -12.84 -2.30
CA HIS A 109 -22.34 -13.31 -3.47
C HIS A 109 -23.85 -13.13 -3.23
N ALA A 110 -24.62 -13.10 -4.32
CA ALA A 110 -26.07 -12.89 -4.25
C ALA A 110 -26.78 -13.96 -3.39
N GLU A 111 -26.29 -15.21 -3.43
CA GLU A 111 -26.90 -16.36 -2.74
C GLU A 111 -26.12 -16.86 -1.52
N ALA A 112 -24.85 -16.44 -1.38
CA ALA A 112 -23.96 -16.93 -0.34
C ALA A 112 -22.89 -15.90 0.04
N VAL A 113 -22.17 -16.14 1.13
CA VAL A 113 -20.89 -15.51 1.44
C VAL A 113 -19.82 -16.58 1.38
N LEU A 114 -18.74 -16.34 0.66
CA LEU A 114 -17.59 -17.25 0.61
C LEU A 114 -16.49 -16.72 1.49
N LEU A 115 -15.94 -17.56 2.36
CA LEU A 115 -14.78 -17.27 3.17
C LEU A 115 -13.61 -18.06 2.59
N VAL A 116 -12.67 -17.35 1.97
CA VAL A 116 -11.39 -17.88 1.48
C VAL A 116 -10.41 -17.82 2.63
N VAL A 117 -9.96 -18.97 3.09
CA VAL A 117 -9.15 -19.16 4.31
C VAL A 117 -7.95 -20.07 4.02
N PRO A 118 -6.94 -20.14 4.91
CA PRO A 118 -5.88 -21.14 4.84
C PRO A 118 -6.44 -22.56 4.84
N CYS A 119 -5.97 -23.40 3.92
CA CYS A 119 -6.49 -24.76 3.72
C CYS A 119 -6.38 -25.61 4.98
N GLU A 120 -5.35 -25.40 5.80
CA GLU A 120 -5.13 -26.13 7.06
C GLU A 120 -6.18 -25.81 8.14
N THR A 121 -6.95 -24.73 7.98
CA THR A 121 -7.95 -24.30 8.97
C THR A 121 -9.40 -24.41 8.49
N SER A 122 -9.64 -24.69 7.20
CA SER A 122 -10.98 -24.59 6.61
C SER A 122 -11.98 -25.54 7.26
N ALA A 123 -11.62 -26.82 7.42
CA ALA A 123 -12.52 -27.83 7.95
C ALA A 123 -12.91 -27.54 9.40
N ALA A 124 -11.92 -27.22 10.25
CA ALA A 124 -12.15 -26.90 11.65
C ALA A 124 -12.97 -25.60 11.84
N ALA A 125 -12.69 -24.58 11.02
CA ALA A 125 -13.47 -23.34 11.02
C ALA A 125 -14.91 -23.58 10.54
N ALA A 126 -15.11 -24.37 9.48
CA ALA A 126 -16.43 -24.70 8.96
C ALA A 126 -17.27 -25.48 9.99
N GLU A 127 -16.70 -26.49 10.64
CA GLU A 127 -17.37 -27.25 11.72
C GLU A 127 -17.78 -26.31 12.87
N THR A 128 -16.84 -25.48 13.30
CA THR A 128 -17.04 -24.53 14.41
C THR A 128 -18.10 -23.48 14.11
N LEU A 129 -18.16 -23.00 12.87
CA LEU A 129 -19.20 -22.08 12.42
C LEU A 129 -20.55 -22.81 12.29
N ALA A 130 -20.60 -23.98 11.65
CA ALA A 130 -21.82 -24.77 11.47
C ALA A 130 -22.55 -25.05 12.80
N ALA A 131 -21.81 -25.31 13.88
CA ALA A 131 -22.35 -25.55 15.21
C ALA A 131 -23.13 -24.35 15.83
N ARG A 132 -22.99 -23.14 15.27
CA ARG A 132 -23.58 -21.89 15.81
C ARG A 132 -24.74 -21.34 14.97
N THR A 133 -25.30 -22.14 14.07
CA THR A 133 -26.35 -21.71 13.12
C THR A 133 -27.79 -21.98 13.61
N PHE A 134 -27.98 -22.69 14.72
CA PHE A 134 -29.28 -23.27 15.12
C PHE A 134 -30.49 -22.31 15.18
N LEU A 135 -30.28 -21.02 15.46
CA LEU A 135 -31.34 -20.02 15.59
C LEU A 135 -31.53 -19.13 14.34
N MET A 136 -30.78 -19.39 13.26
CA MET A 136 -30.72 -18.53 12.08
C MET A 136 -30.89 -19.36 10.81
N ASP A 137 -31.48 -18.79 9.76
CA ASP A 137 -31.40 -19.36 8.41
C ASP A 137 -30.00 -19.12 7.82
N ALA A 138 -29.03 -19.86 8.35
CA ALA A 138 -27.66 -19.87 7.91
C ALA A 138 -27.15 -21.32 7.80
N LYS A 139 -26.52 -21.67 6.68
CA LYS A 139 -25.92 -23.00 6.46
C LYS A 139 -24.47 -22.84 6.07
N VAL A 140 -23.59 -23.52 6.80
CA VAL A 140 -22.14 -23.49 6.59
C VAL A 140 -21.69 -24.82 5.99
N ALA A 141 -20.85 -24.77 4.96
CA ALA A 141 -20.23 -25.94 4.36
C ALA A 141 -18.79 -25.61 3.95
N ASP A 142 -17.85 -26.52 4.23
CA ASP A 142 -16.55 -26.52 3.56
C ASP A 142 -16.77 -27.04 2.13
N VAL A 143 -16.42 -26.23 1.14
CA VAL A 143 -16.55 -26.52 -0.29
C VAL A 143 -15.19 -26.41 -0.99
N SER A 144 -14.09 -26.57 -0.24
CA SER A 144 -12.73 -26.36 -0.75
C SER A 144 -12.42 -27.19 -2.00
N GLU A 145 -12.94 -28.42 -2.09
CA GLU A 145 -12.72 -29.30 -3.26
C GLU A 145 -13.34 -28.77 -4.56
N GLU A 146 -14.28 -27.81 -4.49
CA GLU A 146 -14.91 -27.19 -5.66
C GLU A 146 -14.08 -26.03 -6.23
N PHE A 147 -13.05 -25.55 -5.52
CA PHE A 147 -12.34 -24.31 -5.83
C PHE A 147 -10.82 -24.47 -5.91
N ALA A 148 -10.24 -23.83 -6.91
CA ALA A 148 -8.83 -23.50 -7.01
C ALA A 148 -8.65 -21.98 -6.90
N LEU A 149 -7.49 -21.53 -6.40
CA LEU A 149 -7.12 -20.12 -6.36
C LEU A 149 -5.75 -19.87 -6.99
N ALA A 150 -5.69 -18.85 -7.83
CA ALA A 150 -4.44 -18.29 -8.31
C ALA A 150 -4.38 -16.78 -8.09
N SER A 151 -3.30 -16.29 -7.51
CA SER A 151 -3.02 -14.87 -7.30
C SER A 151 -2.17 -14.34 -8.45
N VAL A 152 -2.63 -13.29 -9.10
CA VAL A 152 -1.98 -12.63 -10.24
C VAL A 152 -1.46 -11.26 -9.79
N ARG A 153 -0.20 -10.95 -10.11
CA ARG A 153 0.45 -9.66 -9.86
C ARG A 153 1.02 -9.14 -11.16
N ALA A 154 0.49 -8.02 -11.68
CA ALA A 154 0.94 -7.38 -12.91
C ALA A 154 0.58 -5.89 -12.90
N ALA A 155 1.15 -5.11 -13.82
CA ALA A 155 0.99 -3.65 -13.85
C ALA A 155 -0.46 -3.19 -14.09
N ASP A 156 -1.24 -3.95 -14.87
CA ASP A 156 -2.69 -3.77 -15.00
C ASP A 156 -3.36 -5.03 -15.59
N PRO A 157 -3.75 -6.02 -14.76
CA PRO A 157 -4.40 -7.23 -15.25
C PRO A 157 -5.92 -7.07 -15.47
N ILE A 158 -6.48 -5.86 -15.33
CA ILE A 158 -7.94 -5.64 -15.27
C ILE A 158 -8.60 -5.93 -16.63
N GLU A 159 -8.13 -5.29 -17.71
CA GLU A 159 -8.78 -5.34 -19.03
C GLU A 159 -8.95 -6.78 -19.56
N GLN A 160 -8.01 -7.67 -19.26
CA GLN A 160 -8.00 -9.05 -19.75
C GLN A 160 -8.85 -9.99 -18.88
N THR A 161 -9.13 -9.60 -17.63
CA THR A 161 -9.82 -10.47 -16.67
C THR A 161 -11.28 -10.10 -16.49
N GLY A 162 -11.66 -8.84 -16.73
CA GLY A 162 -13.00 -8.33 -16.44
C GLY A 162 -13.19 -7.96 -14.96
N ALA A 163 -12.09 -7.77 -14.23
CA ALA A 163 -12.12 -7.23 -12.88
C ALA A 163 -12.73 -5.82 -12.86
N ARG A 164 -13.23 -5.38 -11.71
CA ARG A 164 -13.54 -3.96 -11.49
C ARG A 164 -12.26 -3.21 -11.12
N ASP A 165 -12.21 -1.93 -11.49
CA ASP A 165 -11.09 -1.04 -11.13
C ASP A 165 -10.94 -0.87 -9.61
N GLN A 166 -12.08 -0.80 -8.91
CA GLN A 166 -12.13 -0.59 -7.48
C GLN A 166 -11.55 -1.80 -6.73
N PRO A 167 -10.54 -1.60 -5.85
CA PRO A 167 -10.05 -2.63 -4.96
C PRO A 167 -11.13 -3.21 -4.06
N MET A 168 -10.90 -4.40 -3.53
CA MET A 168 -11.83 -5.08 -2.63
C MET A 168 -13.20 -5.32 -3.26
N THR A 169 -13.18 -5.77 -4.52
CA THR A 169 -14.40 -6.16 -5.25
C THR A 169 -14.22 -7.51 -5.93
N ALA A 170 -15.32 -8.16 -6.25
CA ALA A 170 -15.35 -9.42 -6.96
C ALA A 170 -16.37 -9.37 -8.09
N VAL A 171 -16.01 -9.99 -9.21
CA VAL A 171 -16.87 -10.14 -10.39
C VAL A 171 -17.09 -11.64 -10.65
N PRO A 172 -18.34 -12.13 -10.57
CA PRO A 172 -18.65 -13.50 -10.95
C PRO A 172 -18.52 -13.69 -12.46
N HIS A 173 -17.93 -14.80 -12.86
CA HIS A 173 -17.83 -15.29 -14.23
C HIS A 173 -18.45 -16.69 -14.28
N PRO A 174 -19.77 -16.79 -14.46
CA PRO A 174 -20.44 -18.08 -14.54
C PRO A 174 -19.91 -18.87 -15.73
N GLY A 175 -19.78 -20.18 -15.57
CA GLY A 175 -19.51 -21.10 -16.67
C GLY A 175 -20.73 -21.27 -17.58
N ASP A 176 -20.71 -22.31 -18.41
CA ASP A 176 -21.80 -22.68 -19.31
C ASP A 176 -23.03 -23.12 -18.49
N GLY A 177 -23.83 -22.16 -18.04
CA GLY A 177 -24.95 -22.40 -17.13
C GLY A 177 -25.64 -21.15 -16.54
N GLY A 178 -25.07 -19.96 -16.70
CA GLY A 178 -25.77 -18.68 -16.46
C GLY A 178 -26.05 -18.28 -14.99
N ASP A 179 -25.51 -19.05 -14.02
CA ASP A 179 -25.71 -18.97 -12.56
C ASP A 179 -27.16 -19.21 -12.07
N PRO A 180 -27.36 -20.17 -11.16
CA PRO A 180 -27.26 -19.85 -9.73
C PRO A 180 -26.54 -20.96 -8.96
N TRP A 181 -25.27 -20.72 -8.59
CA TRP A 181 -24.42 -21.51 -7.69
C TRP A 181 -24.32 -23.04 -7.95
N PRO A 182 -23.13 -23.67 -7.97
CA PRO A 182 -21.80 -23.15 -7.68
C PRO A 182 -21.14 -22.67 -8.97
N LEU A 183 -21.45 -21.45 -9.46
CA LEU A 183 -20.86 -20.84 -10.67
C LEU A 183 -20.52 -21.94 -11.70
N ALA A 184 -21.47 -22.81 -12.10
CA ALA A 184 -21.12 -24.17 -12.55
C ALA A 184 -20.04 -24.20 -13.65
N GLY A 185 -18.83 -24.67 -13.32
CA GLY A 185 -17.68 -24.69 -14.24
C GLY A 185 -17.01 -23.32 -14.50
N GLY A 186 -17.36 -22.31 -13.73
CA GLY A 186 -16.88 -20.93 -13.79
C GLY A 186 -16.10 -20.54 -12.53
N GLY A 187 -16.06 -19.24 -12.25
CA GLY A 187 -15.31 -18.69 -11.13
C GLY A 187 -15.61 -17.22 -10.88
N MET A 188 -14.72 -16.55 -10.15
CA MET A 188 -14.77 -15.13 -9.89
C MET A 188 -13.39 -14.52 -9.98
N VAL A 189 -13.36 -13.26 -10.41
CA VAL A 189 -12.17 -12.43 -10.41
C VAL A 189 -12.30 -11.46 -9.25
N ILE A 190 -11.37 -11.54 -8.30
CA ILE A 190 -11.34 -10.73 -7.09
C ILE A 190 -10.23 -9.69 -7.27
N ARG A 191 -10.57 -8.40 -7.16
CA ARG A 191 -9.60 -7.31 -7.06
C ARG A 191 -9.22 -7.15 -5.60
N ASP A 192 -7.96 -7.43 -5.27
CA ASP A 192 -7.49 -7.31 -3.89
C ASP A 192 -7.03 -5.88 -3.54
N ARG A 193 -6.67 -5.68 -2.26
CA ARG A 193 -6.22 -4.39 -1.73
C ARG A 193 -4.93 -3.87 -2.35
N SER A 194 -4.03 -4.77 -2.77
CA SER A 194 -2.76 -4.41 -3.40
C SER A 194 -2.94 -3.94 -4.86
N GLY A 195 -4.15 -4.05 -5.41
CA GLY A 195 -4.39 -3.93 -6.85
C GLY A 195 -3.94 -5.16 -7.62
N GLY A 196 -3.72 -6.29 -6.95
CA GLY A 196 -3.58 -7.61 -7.55
C GLY A 196 -4.95 -8.20 -7.89
N LEU A 197 -4.93 -9.37 -8.53
CA LEU A 197 -6.13 -10.18 -8.74
C LEU A 197 -5.99 -11.54 -8.07
N ASP A 198 -7.09 -12.07 -7.57
CA ASP A 198 -7.23 -13.50 -7.29
C ASP A 198 -8.30 -14.09 -8.21
N LEU A 199 -7.95 -15.18 -8.90
CA LEU A 199 -8.85 -16.00 -9.69
C LEU A 199 -9.30 -17.16 -8.81
N LEU A 200 -10.56 -17.15 -8.39
CA LEU A 200 -11.15 -18.18 -7.52
C LEU A 200 -12.27 -18.90 -8.27
N GLY A 201 -12.16 -20.19 -8.52
CA GLY A 201 -13.19 -20.92 -9.26
C GLY A 201 -12.83 -22.37 -9.53
N ALA A 202 -13.54 -23.01 -10.45
CA ALA A 202 -13.20 -24.35 -10.89
C ALA A 202 -11.77 -24.41 -11.47
N GLU A 203 -11.06 -25.50 -11.20
CA GLU A 203 -9.66 -25.71 -11.61
C GLU A 203 -9.43 -25.47 -13.12
N ASP A 204 -10.30 -26.02 -13.97
CA ASP A 204 -10.22 -25.85 -15.42
C ASP A 204 -10.44 -24.39 -15.84
N TRP A 205 -11.33 -23.67 -15.14
CA TRP A 205 -11.61 -22.26 -15.40
C TRP A 205 -10.42 -21.38 -15.02
N VAL A 206 -9.84 -21.60 -13.83
CA VAL A 206 -8.64 -20.87 -13.38
C VAL A 206 -7.49 -21.13 -14.35
N THR A 207 -7.26 -22.39 -14.73
CA THR A 207 -6.21 -22.77 -15.68
C THR A 207 -6.38 -22.09 -17.03
N ALA A 208 -7.59 -22.09 -17.60
CA ALA A 208 -7.87 -21.43 -18.86
C ALA A 208 -7.63 -19.90 -18.80
N ARG A 209 -8.00 -19.25 -17.68
CA ARG A 209 -7.75 -17.82 -17.46
C ARG A 209 -6.27 -17.50 -17.36
N LEU A 210 -5.50 -18.28 -16.61
CA LEU A 210 -4.05 -18.10 -16.50
C LEU A 210 -3.35 -18.26 -17.86
N GLN A 211 -3.76 -19.24 -18.65
CA GLN A 211 -3.26 -19.41 -20.03
C GLN A 211 -3.58 -18.18 -20.91
N GLY A 212 -4.79 -17.63 -20.78
CA GLY A 212 -5.21 -16.44 -21.51
C GLY A 212 -4.42 -15.17 -21.16
N LEU A 213 -3.93 -15.06 -19.92
CA LEU A 213 -3.08 -13.94 -19.49
C LEU A 213 -1.66 -14.00 -20.06
N GLY A 214 -1.17 -15.19 -20.41
CA GLY A 214 0.18 -15.37 -20.95
C GLY A 214 1.29 -14.94 -19.98
N LEU A 215 1.00 -14.84 -18.68
CA LEU A 215 1.95 -14.47 -17.65
C LEU A 215 2.71 -15.72 -17.15
N PRO A 216 3.99 -15.58 -16.77
CA PRO A 216 4.75 -16.69 -16.20
C PRO A 216 4.24 -17.06 -14.81
N GLU A 217 4.36 -18.34 -14.47
CA GLU A 217 4.19 -18.83 -13.10
C GLU A 217 5.36 -18.34 -12.24
N ALA A 218 5.05 -17.75 -11.09
CA ALA A 218 5.99 -17.33 -10.07
C ALA A 218 6.28 -18.50 -9.13
N SER A 219 7.52 -18.57 -8.63
CA SER A 219 7.88 -19.55 -7.60
C SER A 219 7.27 -19.18 -6.24
N ASP A 220 7.17 -20.17 -5.33
CA ASP A 220 6.76 -19.93 -3.95
C ASP A 220 7.68 -18.91 -3.25
N GLU A 221 8.98 -18.91 -3.58
CA GLU A 221 9.93 -17.92 -3.04
C GLU A 221 9.63 -16.51 -3.57
N ASP A 222 9.28 -16.37 -4.86
CA ASP A 222 8.89 -15.07 -5.43
C ASP A 222 7.63 -14.53 -4.78
N TRP A 223 6.65 -15.40 -4.51
CA TRP A 223 5.43 -15.03 -3.77
C TRP A 223 5.74 -14.65 -2.32
N HIS A 224 6.55 -15.46 -1.62
CA HIS A 224 6.97 -15.19 -0.25
C HIS A 224 7.69 -13.83 -0.14
N ARG A 225 8.61 -13.55 -1.07
CA ARG A 225 9.27 -12.26 -1.20
C ARG A 225 8.29 -11.12 -1.46
N TRP A 226 7.34 -11.31 -2.39
CA TRP A 226 6.33 -10.30 -2.70
C TRP A 226 5.49 -9.94 -1.48
N ARG A 227 4.97 -10.93 -0.74
CA ARG A 227 4.16 -10.65 0.45
C ARG A 227 4.96 -9.93 1.55
N ILE A 228 6.24 -10.29 1.73
CA ILE A 228 7.11 -9.61 2.68
C ILE A 228 7.27 -8.14 2.30
N LEU A 229 7.58 -7.85 1.03
CA LEU A 229 7.75 -6.48 0.53
C LEU A 229 6.46 -5.64 0.64
N ASN A 230 5.29 -6.28 0.57
CA ASN A 230 3.99 -5.63 0.73
C ASN A 230 3.49 -5.64 2.18
N ALA A 231 4.33 -6.09 3.11
CA ALA A 231 4.02 -6.17 4.52
C ALA A 231 2.75 -7.01 4.82
N GLU A 232 2.52 -8.05 4.01
CA GLU A 232 1.39 -8.96 4.17
C GLU A 232 1.79 -10.15 5.07
N PRO A 233 1.31 -10.19 6.33
CA PRO A 233 1.49 -11.37 7.17
C PRO A 233 0.73 -12.55 6.58
N ASP A 234 1.32 -13.74 6.66
CA ASP A 234 0.62 -14.97 6.27
C ASP A 234 0.20 -15.80 7.49
N TRP A 235 -0.65 -16.80 7.22
CA TRP A 235 -1.16 -17.68 8.25
C TRP A 235 -0.05 -18.47 8.96
N PRO A 236 0.77 -19.28 8.27
CA PRO A 236 1.71 -20.17 8.96
C PRO A 236 2.84 -19.45 9.72
N HIS A 237 3.30 -18.28 9.27
CA HIS A 237 4.48 -17.62 9.86
C HIS A 237 4.12 -16.53 10.87
N GLU A 238 3.08 -15.75 10.60
CA GLU A 238 2.73 -14.58 11.41
C GLU A 238 1.48 -14.81 12.28
N VAL A 239 0.38 -15.27 11.68
CA VAL A 239 -0.95 -15.25 12.34
C VAL A 239 -1.18 -16.47 13.23
N ALA A 240 -0.83 -17.68 12.78
CA ALA A 240 -1.06 -18.93 13.50
C ALA A 240 -0.25 -19.07 14.79
N THR A 241 0.73 -18.19 15.02
CA THR A 241 1.60 -18.23 16.19
C THR A 241 0.95 -17.65 17.46
N GLY A 242 -0.35 -17.35 17.43
CA GLY A 242 -1.10 -16.79 18.56
C GLY A 242 -0.80 -15.30 18.86
N ARG A 243 -0.15 -14.60 17.93
CA ARG A 243 0.12 -13.17 18.02
C ARG A 243 -1.17 -12.37 17.93
N ARG A 244 -1.15 -11.16 18.51
CA ARG A 244 -2.34 -10.30 18.51
C ARG A 244 -2.51 -9.61 17.15
N PRO A 245 -3.75 -9.43 16.65
CA PRO A 245 -3.97 -8.70 15.39
C PRO A 245 -3.34 -7.30 15.36
N GLN A 246 -3.28 -6.62 16.51
CA GLN A 246 -2.63 -5.32 16.67
C GLN A 246 -1.13 -5.37 16.39
N GLU A 247 -0.45 -6.42 16.84
CA GLU A 247 1.00 -6.59 16.67
C GLU A 247 1.34 -6.86 15.21
N LEU A 248 0.39 -7.41 14.44
CA LEU A 248 0.52 -7.78 13.04
C LEU A 248 0.03 -6.70 12.06
N GLY A 249 -0.45 -5.55 12.56
CA GLY A 249 -1.01 -4.50 11.69
C GLY A 249 -2.36 -4.85 11.06
N LEU A 250 -3.09 -5.83 11.59
CA LEU A 250 -4.33 -6.34 10.98
C LEU A 250 -5.60 -5.55 11.37
N LEU A 251 -5.53 -4.66 12.36
CA LEU A 251 -6.71 -3.89 12.79
C LEU A 251 -7.37 -3.09 11.66
N PRO A 252 -6.64 -2.28 10.86
CA PRO A 252 -7.27 -1.37 9.90
C PRO A 252 -8.00 -2.10 8.77
N THR A 253 -7.67 -3.37 8.54
CA THR A 253 -8.09 -4.12 7.35
C THR A 253 -8.99 -5.30 7.69
N HIS A 254 -8.78 -5.97 8.83
CA HIS A 254 -9.47 -7.20 9.19
C HIS A 254 -10.47 -7.04 10.35
N VAL A 255 -10.48 -5.89 11.04
CA VAL A 255 -11.30 -5.68 12.24
C VAL A 255 -12.09 -4.39 12.13
N HIS A 256 -13.42 -4.48 12.30
CA HIS A 256 -14.25 -3.29 12.42
C HIS A 256 -14.39 -2.91 13.89
N LEU A 257 -13.87 -1.74 14.26
CA LEU A 257 -13.78 -1.34 15.67
C LEU A 257 -15.11 -0.86 16.29
N SER A 258 -16.07 -0.48 15.46
CA SER A 258 -17.36 0.10 15.88
C SER A 258 -18.56 -0.81 15.61
N LYS A 259 -18.34 -2.05 15.17
CA LYS A 259 -19.46 -2.98 14.92
C LYS A 259 -19.97 -3.63 16.21
N GLY A 260 -21.12 -4.31 16.10
CA GLY A 260 -21.71 -5.08 17.20
C GLY A 260 -20.83 -6.24 17.70
N CYS A 261 -21.38 -7.00 18.65
CA CYS A 261 -20.65 -8.05 19.36
C CYS A 261 -20.09 -9.15 18.46
N TYR A 262 -18.80 -9.49 18.64
CA TYR A 262 -18.17 -10.68 18.06
C TYR A 262 -17.17 -11.32 19.03
N PRO A 263 -16.83 -12.62 18.88
CA PRO A 263 -15.82 -13.29 19.70
C PRO A 263 -14.50 -12.53 19.75
N GLY A 264 -13.97 -12.33 20.97
CA GLY A 264 -12.67 -11.68 21.17
C GLY A 264 -12.69 -10.14 21.09
N GLN A 265 -13.83 -9.51 20.79
CA GLN A 265 -13.95 -8.05 20.73
C GLN A 265 -13.49 -7.35 22.00
N GLU A 266 -13.83 -7.84 23.19
CA GLU A 266 -13.40 -7.22 24.45
C GLU A 266 -11.87 -7.18 24.55
N SER A 267 -11.19 -8.26 24.14
CA SER A 267 -9.73 -8.32 24.12
C SER A 267 -9.13 -7.35 23.11
N ILE A 268 -9.75 -7.22 21.94
CA ILE A 268 -9.34 -6.27 20.91
C ILE A 268 -9.54 -4.82 21.37
N ALA A 269 -10.75 -4.48 21.82
CA ALA A 269 -11.13 -3.16 22.30
C ALA A 269 -10.31 -2.72 23.52
N LYS A 270 -10.02 -3.63 24.45
CA LYS A 270 -9.13 -3.35 25.58
C LYS A 270 -7.72 -3.00 25.13
N MET A 271 -7.16 -3.76 24.19
CA MET A 271 -5.83 -3.47 23.65
C MET A 271 -5.82 -2.17 22.84
N TYR A 272 -6.90 -1.85 22.13
CA TYR A 272 -7.01 -0.64 21.33
C TYR A 272 -7.19 0.64 22.19
N ASN A 273 -8.07 0.60 23.20
CA ASN A 273 -8.41 1.77 24.01
C ASN A 273 -7.49 1.99 25.22
N LEU A 274 -6.96 0.92 25.80
CA LEU A 274 -6.24 0.95 27.09
C LEU A 274 -4.81 0.38 26.99
N GLY A 275 -4.56 -0.42 25.97
CA GLY A 275 -3.26 -1.01 25.69
C GLY A 275 -2.50 -0.21 24.65
N LYS A 276 -1.17 -0.32 24.68
CA LYS A 276 -0.35 -0.12 23.49
C LYS A 276 0.32 -1.45 23.18
N PRO A 277 0.31 -1.91 21.92
CA PRO A 277 1.04 -3.11 21.56
C PRO A 277 2.51 -2.95 21.97
N ARG A 278 3.10 -4.02 22.51
CA ARG A 278 4.52 -3.99 22.93
C ARG A 278 5.47 -4.16 21.76
N ARG A 279 4.96 -4.69 20.65
CA ARG A 279 5.70 -5.00 19.44
C ARG A 279 4.83 -4.73 18.23
N GLY A 280 5.47 -4.47 17.09
CA GLY A 280 4.82 -4.34 15.78
C GLY A 280 5.58 -5.13 14.72
N LEU A 281 4.88 -5.51 13.66
CA LEU A 281 5.45 -6.18 12.50
C LEU A 281 5.94 -5.16 11.48
N PHE A 282 7.17 -5.32 11.01
CA PHE A 282 7.85 -4.39 10.11
C PHE A 282 8.54 -5.14 8.97
N VAL A 283 8.66 -4.48 7.82
CA VAL A 283 9.47 -4.97 6.69
C VAL A 283 10.89 -4.48 6.85
N LEU A 284 11.87 -5.38 6.87
CA LEU A 284 13.29 -5.08 6.89
C LEU A 284 13.88 -5.40 5.50
N ASP A 285 14.67 -4.48 4.98
CA ASP A 285 15.63 -4.74 3.89
C ASP A 285 16.98 -4.97 4.56
N LEU A 286 17.76 -5.98 4.18
CA LEU A 286 18.97 -6.38 4.90
C LEU A 286 20.06 -6.77 3.92
N ASP A 287 21.27 -6.24 4.11
CA ASP A 287 22.43 -6.58 3.26
C ASP A 287 22.90 -8.04 3.41
N GLY A 288 22.53 -8.68 4.52
CA GLY A 288 22.91 -10.06 4.84
C GLY A 288 21.79 -11.05 4.63
N THR A 289 22.14 -12.31 4.41
CA THR A 289 21.18 -13.42 4.45
C THR A 289 20.68 -13.64 5.87
N VAL A 290 19.36 -13.64 6.05
CA VAL A 290 18.70 -13.96 7.31
C VAL A 290 17.62 -15.03 7.10
N ALA A 291 17.21 -15.68 8.19
CA ALA A 291 16.16 -16.67 8.21
C ALA A 291 15.07 -16.35 9.24
N ALA A 292 13.88 -16.93 9.03
CA ALA A 292 12.83 -16.91 10.04
C ALA A 292 13.34 -17.52 11.37
N GLY A 293 13.08 -16.81 12.46
CA GLY A 293 13.53 -17.17 13.81
C GLY A 293 14.77 -16.40 14.28
N ASP A 294 15.54 -15.80 13.37
CA ASP A 294 16.73 -15.03 13.71
C ASP A 294 16.38 -13.82 14.61
N GLU A 295 17.30 -13.48 15.50
CA GLU A 295 17.19 -12.28 16.32
C GLU A 295 17.66 -11.04 15.55
N VAL A 296 16.92 -9.95 15.68
CA VAL A 296 17.30 -8.64 15.14
C VAL A 296 17.34 -7.63 16.28
N THR A 297 18.37 -6.78 16.32
CA THR A 297 18.50 -5.76 17.37
C THR A 297 18.37 -4.37 16.76
N VAL A 298 17.48 -3.55 17.33
CA VAL A 298 17.24 -2.17 16.93
C VAL A 298 17.39 -1.29 18.17
N GLU A 299 18.37 -0.37 18.15
CA GLU A 299 18.68 0.53 19.29
C GLU A 299 18.82 -0.21 20.64
N GLY A 300 19.46 -1.39 20.63
CA GLY A 300 19.66 -2.21 21.83
C GLY A 300 18.42 -2.98 22.29
N LYS A 301 17.30 -2.91 21.57
CA LYS A 301 16.11 -3.74 21.81
C LYS A 301 16.05 -4.90 20.82
N THR A 302 15.86 -6.11 21.34
CA THR A 302 15.79 -7.33 20.54
C THR A 302 14.37 -7.60 20.04
N GLY A 303 14.24 -7.82 18.74
CA GLY A 303 13.09 -8.36 18.03
C GLY A 303 13.42 -9.68 17.35
N GLN A 304 12.51 -10.19 16.52
CA GLN A 304 12.64 -11.49 15.87
C GLN A 304 12.18 -11.43 14.42
N ILE A 305 12.95 -12.02 13.51
CA ILE A 305 12.54 -12.26 12.12
C ILE A 305 11.44 -13.32 12.10
N THR A 306 10.30 -13.03 11.49
CA THR A 306 9.17 -13.97 11.35
C THR A 306 9.15 -14.64 9.99
N SER A 307 9.54 -13.92 8.94
CA SER A 307 9.63 -14.42 7.56
C SER A 307 10.83 -13.76 6.87
N ALA A 308 11.47 -14.45 5.93
CA ALA A 308 12.60 -13.93 5.19
C ALA A 308 12.67 -14.54 3.78
N ALA A 309 13.06 -13.73 2.80
CA ALA A 309 13.36 -14.16 1.44
C ALA A 309 14.66 -13.52 0.95
N PRO A 310 15.47 -14.21 0.12
CA PRO A 310 16.62 -13.59 -0.53
C PRO A 310 16.18 -12.37 -1.34
N ASP A 311 16.94 -11.28 -1.37
CA ASP A 311 16.63 -10.12 -2.20
C ASP A 311 17.92 -9.41 -2.64
N HIS A 312 18.15 -9.31 -3.95
CA HIS A 312 19.42 -8.81 -4.50
C HIS A 312 20.66 -9.52 -3.91
N GLU A 313 21.57 -8.79 -3.27
CA GLU A 313 22.77 -9.32 -2.59
C GLU A 313 22.50 -9.73 -1.12
N GLY A 314 21.28 -9.48 -0.61
CA GLY A 314 20.90 -9.66 0.79
C GLY A 314 19.55 -10.37 0.97
N SER A 315 18.69 -9.86 1.84
CA SER A 315 17.38 -10.44 2.17
C SER A 315 16.35 -9.37 2.53
N VAL A 316 15.10 -9.63 2.17
CA VAL A 316 13.95 -8.90 2.71
C VAL A 316 13.27 -9.78 3.77
N ALA A 317 12.84 -9.19 4.88
CA ALA A 317 12.27 -9.92 6.00
C ALA A 317 11.06 -9.21 6.63
N LEU A 318 10.14 -9.97 7.21
CA LEU A 318 9.22 -9.46 8.22
C LEU A 318 9.81 -9.69 9.60
N ALA A 319 9.73 -8.68 10.46
CA ALA A 319 10.27 -8.76 11.80
C ALA A 319 9.32 -8.15 12.83
N LEU A 320 9.19 -8.84 13.96
CA LEU A 320 8.45 -8.36 15.12
C LEU A 320 9.39 -7.57 16.03
N LEU A 321 9.27 -6.25 16.04
CA LEU A 321 10.15 -5.33 16.77
C LEU A 321 9.45 -4.68 17.96
N PRO A 322 10.15 -4.38 19.07
CA PRO A 322 9.59 -3.65 20.20
C PRO A 322 9.15 -2.22 19.87
N LEU A 323 7.98 -1.81 20.35
CA LEU A 323 7.45 -0.44 20.24
C LEU A 323 7.72 0.35 21.53
N ASP A 324 7.80 1.67 21.43
CA ASP A 324 7.78 2.51 22.62
C ASP A 324 6.38 2.72 23.19
N ARG A 325 6.28 2.70 24.51
CA ARG A 325 5.02 2.78 25.24
C ARG A 325 4.57 4.24 25.44
N ALA A 326 5.46 5.22 25.36
CA ALA A 326 5.06 6.63 25.48
C ALA A 326 4.38 7.14 24.22
N THR A 327 4.90 6.82 23.03
CA THR A 327 4.36 7.28 21.74
C THR A 327 3.58 6.21 20.97
N GLY A 328 3.82 4.92 21.22
CA GLY A 328 3.35 3.85 20.32
C GLY A 328 4.18 3.74 19.04
N GLU A 329 5.15 4.63 18.87
CA GLU A 329 6.07 4.67 17.73
C GLU A 329 7.28 3.79 17.99
N VAL A 330 7.97 3.44 16.92
CA VAL A 330 9.37 3.03 16.99
C VAL A 330 10.13 4.25 17.52
N LEU A 331 10.52 4.25 18.81
CA LEU A 331 11.56 5.18 19.26
C LEU A 331 12.81 4.88 18.45
N GLY A 332 13.27 5.91 17.72
CA GLY A 332 14.42 5.88 16.84
C GLY A 332 14.07 6.01 15.36
N ASN A 333 13.67 7.21 14.91
CA ASN A 333 13.85 7.78 13.55
C ASN A 333 13.82 6.87 12.30
N GLY A 334 13.11 5.73 12.35
CA GLY A 334 13.15 4.69 11.31
C GLY A 334 14.52 4.03 11.09
N ALA A 335 15.59 4.44 11.76
CA ALA A 335 16.93 3.91 11.49
C ALA A 335 17.18 2.61 12.27
N VAL A 336 17.10 1.47 11.59
CA VAL A 336 17.69 0.22 12.09
C VAL A 336 19.17 0.23 11.73
N ALA A 337 20.02 0.69 12.65
CA ALA A 337 21.45 0.48 12.54
C ALA A 337 21.80 -0.98 12.90
N VAL A 338 21.52 -1.91 12.00
CA VAL A 338 22.49 -2.96 11.70
C VAL A 338 23.50 -2.28 10.76
N GLY A 339 24.80 -2.60 10.85
CA GLY A 339 25.78 -2.01 9.94
C GLY A 339 25.24 -1.97 8.49
N ASP A 340 25.07 -0.75 7.99
CA ASP A 340 24.69 -0.36 6.63
C ASP A 340 23.27 -0.66 6.10
N VAL A 341 22.20 -0.43 6.88
CA VAL A 341 20.82 -0.64 6.37
C VAL A 341 19.85 0.54 6.64
N ALA A 342 18.99 0.85 5.65
CA ALA A 342 18.01 1.95 5.64
C ALA A 342 16.61 1.58 6.20
N PRO A 343 15.74 2.57 6.52
CA PRO A 343 14.50 2.37 7.31
C PRO A 343 13.40 1.46 6.78
N ALA A 344 12.77 0.75 7.72
CA ALA A 344 11.62 -0.16 7.61
C ALA A 344 10.25 0.55 7.68
N ARG A 345 9.28 0.18 6.82
CA ARG A 345 7.87 0.62 6.89
C ARG A 345 7.00 -0.42 7.65
N PRO A 346 6.01 0.00 8.46
CA PRO A 346 4.96 -0.88 8.97
C PRO A 346 3.97 -1.26 7.86
N ALA A 347 3.27 -2.39 8.07
CA ALA A 347 2.20 -2.86 7.20
C ALA A 347 1.09 -1.82 7.05
N LEU A 348 0.64 -1.65 5.80
CA LEU A 348 -0.35 -0.69 5.33
C LEU A 348 -1.59 -0.66 6.22
N ALA A 349 -1.64 0.34 7.11
CA ALA A 349 -2.89 0.88 7.62
C ALA A 349 -3.53 1.68 6.48
N GLY A 350 -4.76 1.33 6.12
CA GLY A 350 -5.61 2.28 5.42
C GLY A 350 -5.77 3.51 6.33
N ASP A 351 -5.48 4.68 5.78
CA ASP A 351 -5.67 5.95 6.44
C ASP A 351 -7.14 6.16 6.78
N SER A 352 -7.51 5.93 8.05
CA SER A 352 -8.68 6.54 8.66
C SER A 352 -8.67 6.37 10.19
N LEU A 353 -7.72 7.02 10.87
CA LEU A 353 -7.82 7.28 12.32
C LEU A 353 -7.32 8.70 12.60
N TRP A 354 -8.14 9.68 12.22
CA TRP A 354 -7.97 11.06 12.68
C TRP A 354 -8.28 11.14 14.18
N TRP A 355 -7.27 11.61 14.90
CA TRP A 355 -7.26 11.93 16.32
C TRP A 355 -8.38 12.91 16.70
N MET A 356 -9.21 12.52 17.67
CA MET A 356 -9.99 13.49 18.45
C MET A 356 -9.11 14.05 19.57
N GLY A 357 -8.92 15.36 19.55
CA GLY A 357 -8.69 16.15 20.76
C GLY A 357 -7.28 16.66 20.95
N HIS A 358 -6.98 17.80 20.36
CA HIS A 358 -6.47 18.93 21.15
C HIS A 358 -7.00 20.23 20.54
N ASP A 359 -8.02 20.80 21.19
CA ASP A 359 -8.28 22.23 21.09
C ASP A 359 -7.06 22.97 21.65
N SER A 360 -6.34 23.65 20.77
CA SER A 360 -5.56 24.83 21.13
C SER A 360 -5.62 25.82 19.98
N ASP A 361 -6.70 26.62 20.02
CA ASP A 361 -6.92 27.98 19.49
C ASP A 361 -5.70 28.69 18.85
N THR A 362 -5.23 28.16 17.71
CA THR A 362 -4.44 28.87 16.70
C THR A 362 -5.00 28.47 15.35
N ALA A 363 -5.38 29.44 14.52
CA ALA A 363 -6.02 29.18 13.23
C ALA A 363 -5.00 28.60 12.24
N THR A 364 -4.82 27.28 12.24
CA THR A 364 -3.96 26.57 11.30
C THR A 364 -4.56 26.61 9.90
N MET A 365 -3.82 27.12 8.92
CA MET A 365 -4.19 27.10 7.51
C MET A 365 -3.91 25.72 6.92
N ARG A 366 -4.92 25.07 6.33
CA ARG A 366 -4.80 23.73 5.73
C ARG A 366 -4.68 23.84 4.21
N VAL A 367 -3.61 23.29 3.64
CA VAL A 367 -3.29 23.34 2.22
C VAL A 367 -3.23 21.94 1.60
N LEU A 368 -3.95 21.71 0.50
CA LEU A 368 -3.90 20.45 -0.25
C LEU A 368 -3.24 20.65 -1.61
N CYS A 369 -2.13 19.96 -1.87
CA CYS A 369 -1.49 19.95 -3.19
C CYS A 369 -2.07 18.84 -4.07
N VAL A 370 -2.49 19.14 -5.29
CA VAL A 370 -3.18 18.17 -6.17
C VAL A 370 -2.54 18.12 -7.54
N CYS A 371 -2.11 16.93 -7.94
CA CYS A 371 -1.66 16.64 -9.30
C CYS A 371 -2.48 15.52 -9.92
N LEU A 372 -2.05 15.01 -11.07
CA LEU A 372 -2.77 13.95 -11.76
C LEU A 372 -2.76 12.61 -10.97
N GLY A 373 -1.60 12.11 -10.55
CA GLY A 373 -1.47 10.77 -9.94
C GLY A 373 -0.84 10.73 -8.54
N ASN A 374 -0.69 11.86 -7.85
CA ASN A 374 -0.15 11.97 -6.49
C ASN A 374 1.19 11.26 -6.18
N ILE A 375 2.07 11.09 -7.18
CA ILE A 375 3.39 10.48 -6.96
C ILE A 375 4.57 11.39 -7.31
N CYS A 376 4.35 12.47 -8.06
CA CYS A 376 5.42 13.37 -8.50
C CYS A 376 5.22 14.80 -8.00
N ARG A 377 4.41 15.57 -8.74
CA ARG A 377 4.29 17.03 -8.57
C ARG A 377 3.66 17.42 -7.23
N SER A 378 2.53 16.82 -6.84
CA SER A 378 1.86 17.19 -5.59
C SER A 378 2.61 16.78 -4.30
N PRO A 379 3.24 15.60 -4.19
CA PRO A 379 4.11 15.32 -3.04
C PRO A 379 5.32 16.26 -2.97
N ALA A 380 5.92 16.60 -4.11
CA ALA A 380 7.03 17.57 -4.15
C ALA A 380 6.58 18.96 -3.68
N ALA A 381 5.38 19.39 -4.08
CA ALA A 381 4.81 20.68 -3.67
C ALA A 381 4.51 20.72 -2.17
N ALA A 382 3.92 19.65 -1.62
CA ALA A 382 3.69 19.55 -0.20
C ALA A 382 5.00 19.63 0.60
N ALA A 383 6.03 18.89 0.17
CA ALA A 383 7.35 18.93 0.81
C ALA A 383 8.00 20.32 0.73
N ALA A 384 7.93 20.98 -0.43
CA ALA A 384 8.48 22.31 -0.62
C ALA A 384 7.78 23.38 0.23
N ILE A 385 6.44 23.31 0.36
CA ILE A 385 5.68 24.24 1.22
C ILE A 385 6.03 24.03 2.69
N ARG A 386 6.18 22.77 3.16
CA ARG A 386 6.58 22.49 4.54
C ARG A 386 7.98 23.02 4.86
N ASP A 387 8.95 22.76 3.98
CA ASP A 387 10.32 23.26 4.11
C ASP A 387 10.36 24.80 4.15
N GLU A 388 9.60 25.45 3.26
CA GLU A 388 9.54 26.90 3.22
C GLU A 388 8.79 27.51 4.42
N ALA A 389 7.69 26.89 4.86
CA ALA A 389 6.98 27.31 6.08
C ALA A 389 7.86 27.20 7.32
N ALA A 390 8.70 26.16 7.41
CA ALA A 390 9.70 26.02 8.45
C ALA A 390 10.76 27.13 8.38
N ARG A 391 11.29 27.46 7.20
CA ARG A 391 12.23 28.57 7.02
C ARG A 391 11.62 29.93 7.34
N ALA A 392 10.35 30.12 7.02
CA ALA A 392 9.61 31.35 7.29
C ALA A 392 9.13 31.49 8.74
N GLY A 393 9.26 30.43 9.55
CA GLY A 393 8.86 30.42 10.97
C GLY A 393 7.36 30.29 11.21
N VAL A 394 6.61 29.71 10.26
CA VAL A 394 5.14 29.56 10.32
C VAL A 394 4.68 28.10 10.24
N ALA A 395 5.59 27.14 10.41
CA ALA A 395 5.29 25.71 10.28
C ALA A 395 4.14 25.22 11.20
N GLU A 396 4.02 25.74 12.42
CA GLU A 396 2.94 25.35 13.35
C GLU A 396 1.55 25.89 12.93
N ALA A 397 1.52 26.88 12.03
CA ALA A 397 0.29 27.50 11.54
C ALA A 397 -0.10 27.03 10.13
N VAL A 398 0.65 26.11 9.52
CA VAL A 398 0.41 25.61 8.17
C VAL A 398 0.45 24.08 8.16
N ASP A 399 -0.70 23.47 7.89
CA ASP A 399 -0.84 22.03 7.67
C ASP A 399 -0.93 21.75 6.17
N VAL A 400 -0.19 20.75 5.68
CA VAL A 400 -0.03 20.51 4.23
C VAL A 400 -0.12 19.03 3.91
N ASP A 401 -1.04 18.69 3.00
CA ASP A 401 -1.22 17.34 2.46
C ASP A 401 -1.14 17.34 0.93
N SER A 402 -1.16 16.15 0.31
CA SER A 402 -1.19 15.98 -1.14
C SER A 402 -2.17 14.90 -1.60
N ALA A 403 -2.78 15.10 -2.77
CA ALA A 403 -3.68 14.16 -3.41
C ALA A 403 -3.52 14.15 -4.95
N GLY A 404 -4.29 13.27 -5.59
CA GLY A 404 -4.34 13.07 -7.04
C GLY A 404 -5.77 13.21 -7.56
N THR A 405 -5.94 13.67 -8.81
CA THR A 405 -7.26 13.62 -9.48
C THR A 405 -7.57 12.23 -10.04
N GLY A 406 -6.56 11.37 -10.16
CA GLY A 406 -6.66 10.02 -10.67
C GLY A 406 -6.23 8.92 -9.70
N SER A 407 -6.81 7.72 -9.86
CA SER A 407 -6.72 6.62 -8.90
C SER A 407 -5.66 5.55 -9.21
N TRP A 408 -5.02 5.54 -10.38
CA TRP A 408 -4.11 4.46 -10.82
C TRP A 408 -2.79 4.36 -10.03
N GLN A 409 -2.49 5.33 -9.16
CA GLN A 409 -1.34 5.28 -8.26
C GLN A 409 -1.72 5.08 -6.80
N LEU A 410 -3.00 4.86 -6.46
CA LEU A 410 -3.46 4.77 -5.07
C LEU A 410 -2.59 3.83 -4.22
N GLY A 411 -2.18 4.30 -3.05
CA GLY A 411 -1.32 3.57 -2.10
C GLY A 411 0.17 3.53 -2.45
N LYS A 412 0.58 4.00 -3.63
CA LYS A 412 2.01 3.99 -4.02
C LYS A 412 2.77 5.14 -3.36
N PRO A 413 4.06 4.95 -3.05
CA PRO A 413 4.90 6.06 -2.59
C PRO A 413 5.16 7.06 -3.73
N PRO A 414 5.67 8.26 -3.39
CA PRO A 414 6.19 9.18 -4.39
C PRO A 414 7.23 8.51 -5.32
N ASP A 415 7.19 8.87 -6.60
CA ASP A 415 8.03 8.32 -7.67
C ASP A 415 9.52 8.43 -7.30
N ALA A 416 10.26 7.35 -7.50
CA ALA A 416 11.66 7.28 -7.11
C ALA A 416 12.54 8.35 -7.79
N ARG A 417 12.23 8.75 -9.03
CA ARG A 417 12.95 9.81 -9.75
C ARG A 417 12.65 11.18 -9.15
N MET A 418 11.39 11.43 -8.80
CA MET A 418 11.01 12.67 -8.11
C MET A 418 11.63 12.74 -6.71
N ARG A 419 11.59 11.64 -5.94
CA ARG A 419 12.26 11.56 -4.63
C ARG A 419 13.75 11.86 -4.73
N ARG A 420 14.43 11.33 -5.76
CA ARG A 420 15.85 11.59 -5.99
C ARG A 420 16.12 13.07 -6.30
N ALA A 421 15.33 13.67 -7.19
CA ALA A 421 15.46 15.08 -7.55
C ALA A 421 15.20 15.99 -6.34
N ALA A 422 14.16 15.71 -5.55
CA ALA A 422 13.81 16.45 -4.34
C ALA A 422 14.89 16.34 -3.24
N ARG A 423 15.44 15.14 -3.02
CA ARG A 423 16.52 14.93 -2.05
C ARG A 423 17.80 15.68 -2.39
N ALA A 424 18.09 15.87 -3.68
CA ALA A 424 19.25 16.62 -4.12
C ALA A 424 19.23 18.09 -3.65
N VAL A 425 18.06 18.62 -3.31
CA VAL A 425 17.86 19.97 -2.78
C VAL A 425 17.37 19.99 -1.32
N GLY A 426 17.45 18.85 -0.62
CA GLY A 426 17.10 18.74 0.80
C GLY A 426 15.61 18.56 1.11
N LEU A 427 14.77 18.25 0.11
CA LEU A 427 13.35 17.96 0.32
C LEU A 427 13.13 16.45 0.48
N GLU A 428 12.44 16.05 1.55
CA GLU A 428 11.95 14.68 1.72
C GLU A 428 10.47 14.60 1.34
N LEU A 429 10.14 13.69 0.44
CA LEU A 429 8.77 13.44 0.01
C LEU A 429 8.19 12.30 0.84
N GLU A 430 7.05 12.60 1.47
CA GLU A 430 6.34 11.70 2.38
C GLU A 430 4.95 11.36 1.84
N GLY A 431 4.26 10.46 2.53
CA GLY A 431 2.90 10.04 2.20
C GLY A 431 2.80 8.89 1.20
N VAL A 432 1.56 8.59 0.84
CA VAL A 432 1.17 7.64 -0.20
C VAL A 432 0.14 8.30 -1.10
N ALA A 433 0.12 7.90 -2.36
CA ALA A 433 -0.80 8.46 -3.32
C ALA A 433 -2.25 8.17 -2.90
N ARG A 434 -3.04 9.23 -2.75
CA ARG A 434 -4.49 9.18 -2.52
C ARG A 434 -5.24 9.99 -3.57
N VAL A 435 -6.54 9.77 -3.68
CA VAL A 435 -7.41 10.55 -4.58
C VAL A 435 -8.04 11.69 -3.78
N VAL A 436 -8.27 12.82 -4.45
CA VAL A 436 -9.03 13.93 -3.86
C VAL A 436 -10.51 13.56 -3.73
N GLU A 437 -11.09 13.83 -2.57
CA GLU A 437 -12.47 13.51 -2.23
C GLU A 437 -13.29 14.77 -1.95
N GLY A 438 -14.63 14.64 -1.91
CA GLY A 438 -15.50 15.77 -1.59
C GLY A 438 -15.22 16.40 -0.22
N ALA A 439 -14.85 15.58 0.77
CA ALA A 439 -14.51 16.02 2.12
C ALA A 439 -13.23 16.89 2.17
N ASP A 440 -12.35 16.79 1.18
CA ASP A 440 -11.17 17.65 1.08
C ASP A 440 -11.56 19.13 0.88
N PHE A 441 -12.65 19.40 0.16
CA PHE A 441 -13.13 20.78 -0.03
C PHE A 441 -13.74 21.38 1.22
N GLU A 442 -14.13 20.57 2.20
CA GLU A 442 -14.58 21.01 3.52
C GLU A 442 -13.38 21.18 4.47
N THR A 443 -12.40 20.30 4.35
CA THR A 443 -11.24 20.22 5.25
C THR A 443 -10.17 21.25 4.91
N PHE A 444 -9.84 21.46 3.63
CA PHE A 444 -8.74 22.35 3.25
C PHE A 444 -9.22 23.77 2.98
N ASP A 445 -8.40 24.74 3.35
CA ASP A 445 -8.66 26.17 3.17
C ASP A 445 -8.13 26.66 1.81
N LEU A 446 -7.12 25.98 1.28
CA LEU A 446 -6.51 26.23 -0.03
C LEU A 446 -6.18 24.90 -0.73
N ILE A 447 -6.63 24.75 -1.99
CA ILE A 447 -6.35 23.57 -2.82
C ILE A 447 -5.53 24.01 -4.03
N LEU A 448 -4.32 23.46 -4.17
CA LEU A 448 -3.31 23.86 -5.15
C LEU A 448 -3.22 22.84 -6.29
N ALA A 449 -3.76 23.20 -7.45
CA ALA A 449 -3.61 22.44 -8.69
C ALA A 449 -2.20 22.63 -9.28
N MET A 450 -1.61 21.55 -9.80
CA MET A 450 -0.28 21.63 -10.45
C MET A 450 -0.35 22.15 -11.88
N ASP A 451 -1.46 21.92 -12.59
CA ASP A 451 -1.68 22.43 -13.95
C ASP A 451 -3.17 22.74 -14.19
N ARG A 452 -3.46 23.35 -15.35
CA ARG A 452 -4.83 23.65 -15.80
C ARG A 452 -5.76 22.44 -15.93
N GLY A 453 -5.22 21.25 -16.21
CA GLY A 453 -5.99 20.01 -16.25
C GLY A 453 -6.47 19.61 -14.85
N ASN A 454 -5.55 19.63 -13.88
CA ASN A 454 -5.86 19.36 -12.49
C ASN A 454 -6.84 20.39 -11.90
N GLU A 455 -6.68 21.67 -12.27
CA GLU A 455 -7.63 22.73 -11.93
C GLU A 455 -9.04 22.45 -12.47
N ALA A 456 -9.14 22.01 -13.74
CA ALA A 456 -10.41 21.67 -14.36
C ALA A 456 -11.07 20.44 -13.71
N ASP A 457 -10.30 19.40 -13.41
CA ASP A 457 -10.76 18.19 -12.71
C ASP A 457 -11.30 18.55 -11.32
N LEU A 458 -10.55 19.35 -10.55
CA LEU A 458 -10.99 19.85 -9.25
C LEU A 458 -12.25 20.71 -9.34
N GLY A 459 -12.38 21.52 -10.39
CA GLY A 459 -13.59 22.32 -10.64
C GLY A 459 -14.85 21.48 -10.88
N GLN A 460 -14.69 20.25 -11.41
CA GLN A 460 -15.77 19.27 -11.57
C GLN A 460 -16.10 18.55 -10.25
N LEU A 461 -15.10 18.30 -9.41
CA LEU A 461 -15.26 17.64 -8.10
C LEU A 461 -15.76 18.57 -6.99
N ALA A 462 -15.47 19.87 -7.08
CA ALA A 462 -15.77 20.85 -6.04
C ALA A 462 -17.29 21.00 -5.78
N PRO A 463 -17.74 20.93 -4.51
CA PRO A 463 -19.14 21.16 -4.16
C PRO A 463 -19.46 22.66 -4.21
N GLY A 464 -20.12 23.08 -5.30
CA GLY A 464 -20.62 24.44 -5.47
C GLY A 464 -19.54 25.52 -5.61
N ALA A 465 -19.95 26.79 -5.53
CA ALA A 465 -19.05 27.92 -5.74
C ALA A 465 -18.02 28.10 -4.62
N ALA A 466 -18.37 27.74 -3.38
CA ALA A 466 -17.48 27.85 -2.23
C ALA A 466 -16.26 26.93 -2.35
N GLY A 467 -16.47 25.65 -2.73
CA GLY A 467 -15.36 24.72 -2.98
C GLY A 467 -14.47 25.17 -4.14
N ARG A 468 -15.06 25.67 -5.23
CA ARG A 468 -14.32 26.20 -6.39
C ARG A 468 -13.46 27.42 -6.03
N GLY A 469 -13.93 28.29 -5.13
CA GLY A 469 -13.19 29.45 -4.67
C GLY A 469 -11.91 29.13 -3.88
N LYS A 470 -11.77 27.89 -3.40
CA LYS A 470 -10.56 27.40 -2.71
C LYS A 470 -9.48 26.87 -3.67
N VAL A 471 -9.82 26.62 -4.93
CA VAL A 471 -8.90 26.07 -5.93
C VAL A 471 -8.08 27.18 -6.56
N ARG A 472 -6.75 27.04 -6.54
CA ARG A 472 -5.76 27.91 -7.18
C ARG A 472 -4.69 27.04 -7.83
N ARG A 473 -3.93 27.55 -8.79
CA ARG A 473 -2.74 26.83 -9.27
C ARG A 473 -1.52 27.21 -8.45
N LEU A 474 -0.57 26.29 -8.30
CA LEU A 474 0.67 26.54 -7.57
C LEU A 474 1.43 27.76 -8.14
N ARG A 475 1.53 27.85 -9.47
CA ARG A 475 2.25 28.94 -10.15
C ARG A 475 1.48 30.26 -10.21
N ASP A 476 0.22 30.31 -9.76
CA ASP A 476 -0.47 31.61 -9.59
C ASP A 476 0.17 32.46 -8.47
N PHE A 477 1.05 31.87 -7.66
CA PHE A 477 1.82 32.54 -6.61
C PHE A 477 3.24 32.92 -7.04
N GLU A 478 3.58 32.72 -8.32
CA GLU A 478 4.87 33.07 -8.92
C GLU A 478 4.64 34.14 -10.01
N PRO A 479 4.68 35.45 -9.69
CA PRO A 479 4.30 36.51 -10.63
C PRO A 479 5.11 36.55 -11.93
N ASP A 480 6.36 36.09 -11.87
CA ASP A 480 7.30 36.08 -12.99
C ASP A 480 7.36 34.70 -13.70
N ALA A 481 6.42 33.80 -13.40
CA ALA A 481 6.34 32.49 -14.02
C ALA A 481 6.17 32.60 -15.56
N ASP A 482 6.97 31.83 -16.28
CA ASP A 482 6.90 31.71 -17.73
C ASP A 482 5.66 30.93 -18.23
N SER A 483 5.03 30.15 -17.35
CA SER A 483 3.84 29.34 -17.62
C SER A 483 3.00 29.17 -16.34
N PRO A 484 1.66 29.11 -16.45
CA PRO A 484 0.80 28.83 -15.30
C PRO A 484 0.86 27.38 -14.81
N ASP A 485 1.47 26.47 -15.59
CA ASP A 485 1.49 25.03 -15.31
C ASP A 485 2.85 24.58 -14.75
N VAL A 486 2.81 23.66 -13.80
CA VAL A 486 3.93 22.80 -13.43
C VAL A 486 3.98 21.63 -14.43
N PRO A 487 5.02 21.54 -15.28
CA PRO A 487 5.08 20.53 -16.33
C PRO A 487 5.09 19.12 -15.74
N ASP A 488 4.42 18.17 -16.40
CA ASP A 488 4.43 16.78 -15.95
C ASP A 488 5.79 16.13 -16.25
N PRO A 489 6.60 15.76 -15.24
CA PRO A 489 7.92 15.18 -15.46
C PRO A 489 7.86 13.82 -16.17
N TYR A 490 6.71 13.14 -16.19
CA TYR A 490 6.53 11.92 -16.98
C TYR A 490 6.49 12.17 -18.48
N LEU A 491 6.04 13.35 -18.91
CA LEU A 491 5.94 13.70 -20.32
C LEU A 491 7.23 14.35 -20.83
N VAL A 492 7.89 15.16 -19.98
CA VAL A 492 9.07 15.94 -20.38
C VAL A 492 10.40 15.33 -19.92
N GLY A 493 10.37 14.39 -18.98
CA GLY A 493 11.55 13.65 -18.52
C GLY A 493 12.49 14.40 -17.57
N ASN A 494 12.19 15.65 -17.19
CA ASN A 494 13.03 16.50 -16.34
C ASN A 494 12.42 16.67 -14.94
N PHE A 495 12.92 15.93 -13.95
CA PHE A 495 12.38 15.93 -12.59
C PHE A 495 12.97 17.05 -11.74
N GLU A 496 14.24 17.38 -11.97
CA GLU A 496 14.98 18.43 -11.29
C GLU A 496 14.39 19.81 -11.59
N GLU A 497 14.08 20.10 -12.86
CA GLU A 497 13.41 21.35 -13.25
C GLU A 497 12.02 21.48 -12.60
N VAL A 498 11.27 20.39 -12.50
CA VAL A 498 9.97 20.39 -11.81
C VAL A 498 10.13 20.68 -10.33
N VAL A 499 11.17 20.15 -9.67
CA VAL A 499 11.46 20.47 -8.27
C VAL A 499 11.78 21.95 -8.09
N ASP A 500 12.55 22.55 -9.01
CA ASP A 500 12.86 23.99 -8.94
C ASP A 500 11.61 24.86 -9.12
N ILE A 501 10.75 24.53 -10.10
CA ILE A 501 9.47 25.20 -10.33
C ILE A 501 8.58 25.09 -9.08
N VAL A 502 8.48 23.90 -8.52
CA VAL A 502 7.66 23.65 -7.33
C VAL A 502 8.16 24.44 -6.12
N ARG A 503 9.49 24.56 -5.94
CA ARG A 503 10.09 25.37 -4.87
C ARG A 503 9.81 26.86 -5.04
N ALA A 504 9.88 27.38 -6.28
CA ALA A 504 9.54 28.76 -6.57
C ALA A 504 8.06 29.06 -6.24
N GLY A 505 7.15 28.18 -6.64
CA GLY A 505 5.74 28.29 -6.29
C GLY A 505 5.47 28.20 -4.78
N ALA A 506 6.15 27.28 -4.08
CA ALA A 506 6.02 27.12 -2.63
C ALA A 506 6.43 28.40 -1.86
N ALA A 507 7.48 29.09 -2.29
CA ALA A 507 7.88 30.39 -1.73
C ALA A 507 6.77 31.44 -1.83
N GLY A 508 6.12 31.53 -3.00
CA GLY A 508 4.97 32.42 -3.20
C GLY A 508 3.77 32.05 -2.34
N VAL A 509 3.46 30.76 -2.24
CA VAL A 509 2.35 30.26 -1.40
C VAL A 509 2.58 30.61 0.07
N VAL A 510 3.76 30.31 0.62
CA VAL A 510 4.06 30.59 2.04
C VAL A 510 4.04 32.10 2.32
N ALA A 511 4.50 32.94 1.39
CA ALA A 511 4.40 34.39 1.53
C ALA A 511 2.94 34.87 1.60
N ASP A 512 2.05 34.31 0.76
CA ASP A 512 0.61 34.61 0.80
C ASP A 512 -0.05 34.09 2.09
N LEU A 513 0.25 32.86 2.51
CA LEU A 513 -0.26 32.30 3.76
C LEU A 513 0.14 33.14 4.97
N ARG A 514 1.39 33.62 5.01
CA ARG A 514 1.86 34.50 6.07
C ARG A 514 1.07 35.81 6.13
N GLN A 515 0.78 36.42 4.98
CA GLN A 515 -0.06 37.63 4.95
C GLN A 515 -1.48 37.38 5.46
N ARG A 516 -2.05 36.19 5.17
CA ARG A 516 -3.38 35.79 5.69
C ARG A 516 -3.36 35.53 7.19
N LEU A 517 -2.30 34.92 7.70
CA LEU A 517 -2.10 34.68 9.13
C LEU A 517 -1.85 35.98 9.92
N ASP A 518 -1.19 36.96 9.30
CA ASP A 518 -0.91 38.27 9.89
C ASP A 518 -2.09 39.26 9.76
N ALA A 519 -3.11 38.95 8.96
CA ALA A 519 -4.29 39.80 8.80
C ALA A 519 -5.19 39.71 10.04
N PRO A 520 -5.61 40.85 10.64
CA PRO A 520 -6.53 40.82 11.77
C PRO A 520 -7.86 40.18 11.33
N ALA A 521 -8.40 39.26 12.14
CA ALA A 521 -9.71 38.66 11.93
C ALA A 521 -10.76 39.78 11.79
N GLY A 522 -11.24 39.98 10.56
CA GLY A 522 -12.19 41.03 10.19
C GLY A 522 -13.62 40.69 10.53
#